data_AF-A0AAV0LPT0-F1
#
_entry.id   AF-A0AAV0LPT0-F1
#
_cell.length_a   1.000
_cell.length_b   1.000
_cell.length_c   1.000
_cell.angle_alpha   90.00
_cell.angle_beta   90.00
_cell.angle_gamma   90.00
#
_symmetry.space_group_name_H-M   'P 1'
#
loop_
_entity.id
_entity.type
_entity.pdbx_description
1 polymer ?
#
loop_
_entity_poly.entity_id
_entity_poly.type
_entity_poly.pdbx_seq_one_letter_code
_entity_poly.pdbx_strand_id
1 'polypeptide(L)'
;MFLTRGPLPLAPLWELFFKGHEGFYSVYVHNLPNYNHTDPLDSVFHGRRIPIEAERRLVANALLDSANHRFVLLSESCIPLFNFTTVYNYLLDSAHTFVELYDLPGPVGRGRYSPRMRPKIWPAQWRKGAQWFEMDRKLAVEMVSDRAYFPAFQRHCTGLCYGDEHYLPTFVHVTGFGRRNSNRTLTWTDWSRGGPHPSSFSGKDVTLRLLEGMRNGTRCVYNGRETSHCYMFARKFESNALGSLLRAAPRVMQF
;
A
#
# COMPACT_ATOMS: atom_id res chain seq x y z
N MET A 1 -0.66 1.24 -9.01
CA MET A 1 -1.67 0.16 -9.03
C MET A 1 -2.76 0.49 -8.02
N PHE A 2 -4.03 0.28 -8.36
CA PHE A 2 -5.17 0.58 -7.50
C PHE A 2 -5.89 -0.70 -7.10
N LEU A 3 -6.00 -0.96 -5.79
CA LEU A 3 -6.86 -1.99 -5.22
C LEU A 3 -8.06 -1.29 -4.60
N THR A 4 -9.22 -1.43 -5.23
CA THR A 4 -10.41 -0.63 -4.88
C THR A 4 -11.57 -1.50 -4.42
N ARG A 5 -12.41 -0.93 -3.56
CA ARG A 5 -13.68 -1.55 -3.14
C ARG A 5 -14.87 -1.18 -4.03
N GLY A 6 -14.66 -0.28 -4.98
CA GLY A 6 -15.70 0.27 -5.84
C GLY A 6 -15.13 1.28 -6.84
N PRO A 7 -15.95 2.25 -7.27
CA PRO A 7 -15.53 3.32 -8.18
C PRO A 7 -14.34 4.13 -7.66
N LEU A 8 -13.69 4.87 -8.55
CA LEU A 8 -12.60 5.81 -8.25
C LEU A 8 -13.14 7.25 -8.20
N PRO A 9 -13.75 7.70 -7.08
CA PRO A 9 -14.31 9.05 -7.00
C PRO A 9 -13.24 10.14 -7.12
N LEU A 10 -11.98 9.81 -6.84
CA LEU A 10 -10.84 10.73 -6.95
C LEU A 10 -10.11 10.63 -8.29
N ALA A 11 -10.65 9.88 -9.28
CA ALA A 11 -10.03 9.74 -10.61
C ALA A 11 -9.70 11.09 -11.27
N PRO A 12 -10.56 12.14 -11.24
CA PRO A 12 -10.22 13.42 -11.87
C PRO A 12 -8.95 14.09 -11.30
N LEU A 13 -8.64 13.87 -10.02
CA LEU A 13 -7.39 14.35 -9.42
C LEU A 13 -6.18 13.58 -9.97
N TRP A 14 -6.32 12.26 -10.13
CA TRP A 14 -5.27 11.40 -10.69
C TRP A 14 -5.05 11.66 -12.18
N GLU A 15 -6.11 11.94 -12.93
CA GLU A 15 -6.01 12.35 -14.35
C GLU A 15 -5.17 13.63 -14.50
N LEU A 16 -5.37 14.63 -13.63
CA LEU A 16 -4.53 15.83 -13.60
C LEU A 16 -3.08 15.52 -13.23
N PHE A 17 -2.86 14.65 -12.24
CA PHE A 17 -1.53 14.22 -11.83
C PHE A 17 -0.75 13.55 -12.96
N PHE A 18 -1.42 12.71 -13.77
CA PHE A 18 -0.76 11.94 -14.84
C PHE A 18 -0.66 12.67 -16.19
N LYS A 19 -1.45 13.72 -16.40
CA LYS A 19 -1.55 14.44 -17.67
C LYS A 19 -0.18 14.92 -18.16
N GLY A 20 0.19 14.55 -19.40
CA GLY A 20 1.46 14.98 -20.02
C GLY A 20 2.68 14.14 -19.62
N HIS A 21 2.47 13.02 -18.90
CA HIS A 21 3.51 12.09 -18.49
C HIS A 21 3.30 10.68 -19.07
N GLU A 22 2.59 10.58 -20.18
CA GLU A 22 2.33 9.32 -20.87
C GLU A 22 3.65 8.62 -21.22
N GLY A 23 3.71 7.30 -21.02
CA GLY A 23 4.93 6.51 -21.22
C GLY A 23 5.85 6.41 -20.00
N PHE A 24 5.65 7.22 -18.96
CA PHE A 24 6.41 7.12 -17.70
C PHE A 24 5.66 6.36 -16.59
N TYR A 25 4.44 5.90 -16.86
CA TYR A 25 3.63 5.16 -15.89
C TYR A 25 2.73 4.14 -16.58
N SER A 26 2.34 3.12 -15.80
CA SER A 26 1.31 2.14 -16.14
C SER A 26 0.29 2.06 -15.01
N VAL A 27 -1.01 2.11 -15.35
CA VAL A 27 -2.11 2.04 -14.38
C VAL A 27 -2.80 0.69 -14.45
N TYR A 28 -2.82 -0.01 -13.33
CA TYR A 28 -3.55 -1.26 -13.14
C TYR A 28 -4.59 -1.07 -12.05
N VAL A 29 -5.83 -1.47 -12.29
CA VAL A 29 -6.94 -1.35 -11.34
C VAL A 29 -7.53 -2.73 -11.10
N HIS A 30 -7.59 -3.15 -9.84
CA HIS A 30 -8.35 -4.31 -9.39
C HIS A 30 -9.50 -3.82 -8.53
N ASN A 31 -10.72 -3.90 -9.07
CA ASN A 31 -11.92 -3.61 -8.31
C ASN A 31 -12.41 -4.90 -7.66
N LEU A 32 -12.72 -4.87 -6.36
CA LEU A 32 -13.48 -5.94 -5.73
C LEU A 32 -14.79 -6.06 -6.51
N PRO A 33 -15.10 -7.22 -7.10
CA PRO A 33 -16.37 -7.39 -7.79
C PRO A 33 -17.48 -7.10 -6.77
N ASN A 34 -18.43 -6.23 -7.13
CA ASN A 34 -19.67 -6.01 -6.39
C ASN A 34 -20.37 -7.37 -6.25
N TYR A 35 -20.10 -8.14 -5.18
CA TYR A 35 -20.57 -9.52 -5.13
C TYR A 35 -20.95 -9.92 -3.70
N ASN A 36 -22.24 -9.75 -3.40
CA ASN A 36 -22.95 -10.37 -2.28
C ASN A 36 -23.23 -11.86 -2.57
N HIS A 37 -22.20 -12.66 -2.81
CA HIS A 37 -22.35 -14.11 -2.71
C HIS A 37 -21.25 -14.66 -1.82
N THR A 38 -21.67 -15.22 -0.69
CA THR A 38 -20.94 -16.31 -0.04
C THR A 38 -20.83 -17.44 -1.06
N ASP A 39 -19.61 -17.73 -1.51
CA ASP A 39 -19.35 -18.94 -2.28
C ASP A 39 -19.88 -20.14 -1.47
N PRO A 40 -20.65 -21.07 -2.07
CA PRO A 40 -21.06 -22.31 -1.44
C PRO A 40 -19.87 -23.01 -0.75
N LEU A 41 -20.09 -23.68 0.38
CA LEU A 41 -19.01 -24.33 1.15
C LEU A 41 -18.17 -25.33 0.33
N ASP A 42 -18.77 -25.92 -0.70
CA ASP A 42 -18.19 -26.87 -1.65
C ASP A 42 -17.53 -26.20 -2.87
N SER A 43 -17.65 -24.88 -3.02
CA SER A 43 -16.99 -24.14 -4.08
C SER A 43 -15.47 -24.25 -3.96
N VAL A 44 -14.80 -24.55 -5.08
CA VAL A 44 -13.34 -24.51 -5.17
C VAL A 44 -12.77 -23.11 -4.89
N PHE A 45 -13.60 -22.08 -4.82
CA PHE A 45 -13.22 -20.71 -4.47
C PHE A 45 -13.54 -20.32 -3.01
N HIS A 46 -14.28 -21.17 -2.27
CA HIS A 46 -14.66 -20.92 -0.89
C HIS A 46 -13.41 -20.75 0.01
N GLY A 47 -13.34 -19.63 0.72
CA GLY A 47 -12.21 -19.28 1.59
C GLY A 47 -10.88 -18.98 0.87
N ARG A 48 -10.86 -18.95 -0.48
CA ARG A 48 -9.65 -18.72 -1.28
C ARG A 48 -9.48 -17.27 -1.75
N ARG A 49 -10.46 -16.40 -1.52
CA ARG A 49 -10.38 -14.95 -1.81
C ARG A 49 -9.80 -14.21 -0.61
N ILE A 50 -8.48 -14.08 -0.60
CA ILE A 50 -7.74 -13.38 0.45
C ILE A 50 -7.24 -12.05 -0.13
N PRO A 51 -7.33 -10.91 0.56
CA PRO A 51 -6.84 -9.63 0.06
C PRO A 51 -5.41 -9.68 -0.51
N ILE A 52 -4.53 -10.47 0.12
CA ILE A 52 -3.16 -10.74 -0.35
C ILE A 52 -3.11 -11.33 -1.76
N GLU A 53 -4.08 -12.20 -2.11
CA GLU A 53 -4.18 -12.81 -3.45
C GLU A 53 -4.45 -11.74 -4.51
N ALA A 54 -5.33 -10.78 -4.23
CA ALA A 54 -5.65 -9.69 -5.15
C ALA A 54 -4.43 -8.79 -5.36
N GLU A 55 -3.72 -8.42 -4.29
CA GLU A 55 -2.48 -7.65 -4.36
C GLU A 55 -1.40 -8.37 -5.17
N ARG A 56 -1.17 -9.65 -4.87
CA ARG A 56 -0.18 -10.48 -5.56
C ARG A 56 -0.51 -10.61 -7.05
N ARG A 57 -1.78 -10.80 -7.41
CA ARG A 57 -2.22 -10.86 -8.82
C ARG A 57 -2.03 -9.53 -9.53
N LEU A 58 -2.28 -8.42 -8.85
CA LEU A 58 -2.09 -7.09 -9.40
C LEU A 58 -0.60 -6.83 -9.71
N VAL A 59 0.29 -7.20 -8.78
CA VAL A 59 1.75 -7.16 -8.99
C VAL A 59 2.17 -8.10 -10.12
N ALA A 60 1.66 -9.33 -10.15
CA ALA A 60 1.97 -10.30 -11.20
C ALA A 60 1.59 -9.80 -12.60
N ASN A 61 0.40 -9.19 -12.74
CA ASN A 61 -0.04 -8.59 -14.00
C ASN A 61 0.86 -7.41 -14.40
N ALA A 62 1.22 -6.56 -13.44
CA ALA A 62 2.11 -5.43 -13.70
C ALA A 62 3.54 -5.86 -14.10
N LEU A 63 4.02 -7.01 -13.62
CA LEU A 63 5.33 -7.56 -13.97
C LEU A 63 5.43 -8.06 -15.42
N LEU A 64 4.30 -8.34 -16.08
CA LEU A 64 4.27 -8.75 -17.50
C LEU A 64 4.86 -7.67 -18.40
N ASP A 65 4.72 -6.41 -18.01
CA ASP A 65 5.44 -5.31 -18.66
C ASP A 65 6.86 -5.21 -18.08
N SER A 66 7.85 -5.41 -18.95
CA SER A 66 9.27 -5.34 -18.59
C SER A 66 9.74 -3.92 -18.25
N ALA A 67 9.03 -2.87 -18.68
CA ALA A 67 9.35 -1.48 -18.41
C ALA A 67 8.95 -1.05 -16.98
N ASN A 68 8.12 -1.83 -16.27
CA ASN A 68 7.74 -1.52 -14.90
C ASN A 68 8.87 -1.87 -13.91
N HIS A 69 9.43 -0.82 -13.28
CA HIS A 69 10.53 -0.92 -12.30
C HIS A 69 10.11 -0.72 -10.84
N ARG A 70 9.07 0.09 -10.59
CA ARG A 70 8.59 0.47 -9.25
C ARG A 70 7.09 0.26 -9.18
N PHE A 71 6.61 -0.32 -8.09
CA PHE A 71 5.24 -0.81 -7.93
C PHE A 71 4.64 -0.18 -6.68
N VAL A 72 3.74 0.78 -6.89
CA VAL A 72 3.02 1.46 -5.80
C VAL A 72 1.59 0.91 -5.71
N LEU A 73 1.17 0.51 -4.52
CA LEU A 73 -0.21 0.14 -4.23
C LEU A 73 -0.98 1.32 -3.63
N LEU A 74 -2.17 1.61 -4.16
CA LEU A 74 -3.07 2.71 -3.75
C LEU A 74 -4.54 2.25 -3.71
N SER A 75 -5.41 2.99 -3.03
CA SER A 75 -6.88 2.79 -3.04
C SER A 75 -7.61 3.93 -3.73
N GLU A 76 -8.93 3.77 -3.87
CA GLU A 76 -9.88 4.79 -4.32
C GLU A 76 -9.93 6.06 -3.43
N SER A 77 -9.34 5.99 -2.24
CA SER A 77 -9.33 7.05 -1.23
C SER A 77 -7.93 7.65 -1.01
N CYS A 78 -6.98 7.31 -1.88
CA CYS A 78 -5.61 7.84 -1.84
C CYS A 78 -5.48 9.05 -2.77
N ILE A 79 -4.59 9.97 -2.41
CA ILE A 79 -4.21 11.14 -3.21
C ILE A 79 -2.69 11.22 -3.35
N PRO A 80 -2.16 11.82 -4.43
CA PRO A 80 -0.76 12.26 -4.46
C PRO A 80 -0.57 13.47 -3.54
N LEU A 81 0.62 13.60 -2.96
CA LEU A 81 1.00 14.76 -2.17
C LEU A 81 1.89 15.74 -2.93
N PHE A 82 2.54 15.29 -4.01
CA PHE A 82 3.47 16.04 -4.85
C PHE A 82 3.12 15.86 -6.33
N ASN A 83 3.72 16.68 -7.20
CA ASN A 83 3.56 16.53 -8.65
C ASN A 83 4.22 15.26 -9.17
N PHE A 84 3.88 14.87 -10.40
CA PHE A 84 4.35 13.63 -11.00
C PHE A 84 5.87 13.55 -11.05
N THR A 85 6.55 14.61 -11.51
CA THR A 85 8.01 14.62 -11.65
C THR A 85 8.70 14.38 -10.30
N THR A 86 8.21 15.02 -9.23
CA THR A 86 8.74 14.82 -7.88
C THR A 86 8.55 13.38 -7.42
N VAL A 87 7.34 12.81 -7.56
CA VAL A 87 7.06 11.43 -7.16
C VAL A 87 7.87 10.44 -8.01
N TYR A 88 7.92 10.63 -9.32
CA TYR A 88 8.62 9.77 -10.26
C TYR A 88 10.12 9.70 -9.95
N ASN A 89 10.78 10.86 -9.79
CA ASN A 89 12.20 10.91 -9.44
C ASN A 89 12.46 10.34 -8.05
N TYR A 90 11.60 10.63 -7.06
CA TYR A 90 11.70 10.02 -5.73
C TYR A 90 11.66 8.49 -5.80
N LEU A 91 10.83 7.93 -6.67
CA LEU A 91 10.72 6.49 -6.81
C LEU A 91 11.91 5.90 -7.57
N LEU A 92 12.31 6.47 -8.70
CA LEU A 92 13.39 5.91 -9.51
C LEU A 92 14.77 6.09 -8.89
N ASP A 93 15.02 7.19 -8.18
CA ASP A 93 16.31 7.46 -7.54
C ASP A 93 16.48 6.72 -6.20
N SER A 94 15.43 6.05 -5.70
CA SER A 94 15.48 5.37 -4.41
C SER A 94 16.33 4.11 -4.46
N ALA A 95 17.30 4.01 -3.55
CA ALA A 95 18.06 2.78 -3.31
C ALA A 95 17.26 1.72 -2.52
N HIS A 96 16.09 2.10 -1.98
CA HIS A 96 15.30 1.30 -1.05
C HIS A 96 13.89 0.98 -1.58
N THR A 97 13.28 -0.06 -1.03
CA THR A 97 11.83 -0.29 -1.09
C THR A 97 11.13 0.32 0.13
N PHE A 98 9.82 0.54 0.04
CA PHE A 98 9.02 1.13 1.12
C PHE A 98 7.88 0.19 1.53
N VAL A 99 8.26 -0.88 2.22
CA VAL A 99 7.35 -1.76 2.96
C VAL A 99 7.47 -1.41 4.43
N GLU A 100 6.37 -1.00 5.07
CA GLU A 100 6.37 -0.83 6.52
C GLU A 100 6.49 -2.20 7.18
N LEU A 101 7.41 -2.35 8.13
CA LEU A 101 7.53 -3.58 8.91
C LEU A 101 8.05 -3.29 10.32
N TYR A 102 7.36 -3.84 11.30
CA TYR A 102 7.72 -3.76 12.71
C TYR A 102 7.16 -4.97 13.47
N ASP A 103 7.70 -5.22 14.65
CA ASP A 103 7.20 -6.25 15.56
C ASP A 103 6.27 -5.59 16.59
N LEU A 104 4.98 -5.93 16.53
CA LEU A 104 3.96 -5.33 17.38
C LEU A 104 3.45 -6.34 18.43
N PRO A 105 3.71 -6.12 19.73
CA PRO A 105 3.08 -6.90 20.79
C PRO A 105 1.54 -6.73 20.82
N GLY A 106 0.85 -7.68 21.45
CA GLY A 106 -0.60 -7.57 21.71
C GLY A 106 -1.51 -8.14 20.63
N PRO A 107 -2.84 -7.99 20.79
CA PRO A 107 -3.85 -8.74 20.04
C PRO A 107 -3.90 -8.41 18.55
N VAL A 108 -3.55 -7.18 18.17
CA VAL A 108 -3.60 -6.70 16.77
C VAL A 108 -2.28 -6.88 16.01
N GLY A 109 -1.25 -7.41 16.67
CA GLY A 109 0.07 -7.72 16.12
C GLY A 109 0.40 -9.20 16.27
N ARG A 110 1.28 -9.55 17.22
CA ARG A 110 1.66 -10.96 17.52
C ARG A 110 0.46 -11.85 17.85
N GLY A 111 -0.60 -11.33 18.46
CA GLY A 111 -1.81 -12.08 18.79
C GLY A 111 -2.57 -12.60 17.56
N ARG A 112 -2.30 -12.08 16.36
CA ARG A 112 -2.88 -12.56 15.09
C ARG A 112 -2.13 -13.76 14.50
N TYR A 113 -0.97 -14.11 15.04
CA TYR A 113 -0.16 -15.22 14.55
C TYR A 113 -0.85 -16.56 14.78
N SER A 114 -0.80 -17.44 13.77
CA SER A 114 -1.30 -18.82 13.87
C SER A 114 -0.13 -19.79 14.11
N PRO A 115 -0.12 -20.58 15.20
CA PRO A 115 0.90 -21.60 15.45
C PRO A 115 1.05 -22.63 14.32
N ARG A 116 0.00 -22.82 13.50
CA ARG A 116 0.01 -23.72 12.33
C ARG A 116 0.90 -23.22 11.19
N MET A 117 1.39 -21.98 11.26
CA MET A 117 2.38 -21.47 10.30
C MET A 117 3.79 -22.05 10.52
N ARG A 118 4.04 -22.70 11.67
CA ARG A 118 5.29 -23.46 11.89
C ARG A 118 5.33 -24.72 11.01
N PRO A 119 6.52 -25.18 10.60
CA PRO A 119 7.84 -24.57 10.86
C PRO A 119 8.22 -23.49 9.84
N LYS A 120 7.34 -23.14 8.88
CA LYS A 120 7.67 -22.22 7.79
C LYS A 120 7.85 -20.77 8.27
N ILE A 121 7.00 -20.31 9.19
CA ILE A 121 7.09 -18.99 9.81
C ILE A 121 7.05 -19.16 11.32
N TRP A 122 8.13 -18.77 11.98
CA TRP A 122 8.22 -18.78 13.43
C TRP A 122 7.58 -17.53 14.05
N PRO A 123 7.09 -17.57 15.30
CA PRO A 123 6.51 -16.40 15.95
C PRO A 123 7.46 -15.19 15.96
N ALA A 124 8.76 -15.42 16.15
CA ALA A 124 9.78 -14.37 16.16
C ALA A 124 9.96 -13.67 14.80
N GLN A 125 9.52 -14.31 13.71
CA GLN A 125 9.59 -13.80 12.35
C GLN A 125 8.33 -13.01 11.95
N TRP A 126 7.24 -13.12 12.71
CA TRP A 126 5.97 -12.46 12.40
C TRP A 126 6.11 -10.94 12.48
N ARG A 127 5.77 -10.24 11.41
CA ARG A 127 5.82 -8.77 11.34
C ARG A 127 4.47 -8.19 10.95
N LYS A 128 4.22 -6.98 11.42
CA LYS A 128 3.09 -6.14 11.04
C LYS A 128 3.59 -4.96 10.20
N GLY A 129 2.73 -4.45 9.32
CA GLY A 129 2.91 -3.19 8.62
C GLY A 129 1.63 -2.73 7.92
N ALA A 130 1.70 -1.59 7.26
CA ALA A 130 0.66 -1.13 6.36
C ALA A 130 0.51 -2.06 5.14
N GLN A 131 -0.74 -2.26 4.72
CA GLN A 131 -1.08 -2.87 3.43
C GLN A 131 -0.48 -2.08 2.24
N TRP A 132 -0.37 -0.76 2.37
CA TRP A 132 0.15 0.12 1.31
C TRP A 132 1.66 0.07 1.26
N PHE A 133 2.19 -0.33 0.11
CA PHE A 133 3.61 -0.46 -0.13
C PHE A 133 4.06 0.27 -1.39
N GLU A 134 5.37 0.51 -1.43
CA GLU A 134 6.11 0.61 -2.68
C GLU A 134 7.22 -0.44 -2.69
N MET A 135 7.42 -1.08 -3.85
CA MET A 135 8.51 -2.03 -4.04
C MET A 135 9.14 -1.93 -5.42
N ASP A 136 10.40 -2.35 -5.53
CA ASP A 136 11.08 -2.49 -6.82
C ASP A 136 10.72 -3.81 -7.53
N ARG A 137 11.11 -3.89 -8.80
CA ARG A 137 10.89 -5.10 -9.62
C ARG A 137 11.49 -6.36 -9.00
N LYS A 138 12.65 -6.25 -8.33
CA LYS A 138 13.30 -7.41 -7.72
C LYS A 138 12.45 -7.99 -6.59
N LEU A 139 11.96 -7.15 -5.67
CA LEU A 139 11.07 -7.59 -4.60
C LEU A 139 9.72 -8.06 -5.16
N ALA A 140 9.19 -7.41 -6.20
CA ALA A 140 7.95 -7.82 -6.84
C ALA A 140 8.02 -9.24 -7.44
N VAL A 141 9.11 -9.58 -8.16
CA VAL A 141 9.33 -10.92 -8.73
C VAL A 141 9.39 -11.99 -7.63
N GLU A 142 10.10 -11.70 -6.53
CA GLU A 142 10.24 -12.62 -5.40
C GLU A 142 8.91 -12.81 -4.67
N MET A 143 8.17 -11.72 -4.44
CA MET A 143 6.82 -11.78 -3.89
C MET A 143 5.93 -12.67 -4.74
N VAL A 144 5.87 -12.48 -6.06
CA VAL A 144 5.02 -13.26 -6.98
C VAL A 144 5.50 -14.70 -7.18
N SER A 145 6.78 -14.97 -6.95
CA SER A 145 7.37 -16.32 -7.07
C SER A 145 7.38 -17.10 -5.76
N ASP A 146 6.97 -16.49 -4.64
CA ASP A 146 6.97 -17.11 -3.32
C ASP A 146 6.04 -18.34 -3.26
N ARG A 147 6.63 -19.53 -3.12
CA ARG A 147 5.93 -20.81 -2.98
C ARG A 147 5.95 -21.36 -1.55
N ALA A 148 6.51 -20.62 -0.60
CA ALA A 148 6.72 -21.10 0.77
C ALA A 148 5.87 -20.34 1.79
N TYR A 149 6.02 -19.01 1.84
CA TYR A 149 5.38 -18.18 2.85
C TYR A 149 3.96 -17.84 2.45
N PHE A 150 3.74 -17.44 1.21
CA PHE A 150 2.41 -17.12 0.70
C PHE A 150 1.41 -18.29 0.86
N PRO A 151 1.73 -19.54 0.47
CA PRO A 151 0.83 -20.67 0.74
C PRO A 151 0.60 -20.94 2.23
N ALA A 152 1.58 -20.63 3.11
CA ALA A 152 1.38 -20.74 4.55
C ALA A 152 0.39 -19.69 5.06
N PHE A 153 0.48 -18.45 4.58
CA PHE A 153 -0.52 -17.42 4.84
C PHE A 153 -1.88 -17.82 4.28
N GLN A 154 -1.98 -18.28 3.03
CA GLN A 154 -3.25 -18.70 2.44
C GLN A 154 -3.95 -19.80 3.25
N ARG A 155 -3.19 -20.78 3.77
CA ARG A 155 -3.77 -21.91 4.52
C ARG A 155 -4.06 -21.62 5.99
N HIS A 156 -3.28 -20.74 6.62
CA HIS A 156 -3.27 -20.63 8.09
C HIS A 156 -3.57 -19.21 8.60
N CYS A 157 -3.64 -18.21 7.72
CA CYS A 157 -4.05 -16.85 8.03
C CYS A 157 -5.54 -16.66 7.75
N THR A 158 -6.39 -17.25 8.61
CA THR A 158 -7.85 -17.22 8.47
C THR A 158 -8.50 -16.35 9.56
N GLY A 159 -9.62 -15.71 9.27
CA GLY A 159 -10.37 -14.89 10.24
C GLY A 159 -9.61 -13.61 10.62
N LEU A 160 -9.34 -13.43 11.92
CA LEU A 160 -8.72 -12.22 12.47
C LEU A 160 -7.19 -12.14 12.25
N CYS A 161 -6.67 -12.76 11.19
CA CYS A 161 -5.24 -12.77 10.91
C CYS A 161 -4.74 -11.54 10.13
N TYR A 162 -5.56 -10.94 9.26
CA TYR A 162 -5.25 -9.74 8.46
C TYR A 162 -3.96 -9.88 7.65
N GLY A 163 -3.95 -10.87 6.75
CA GLY A 163 -2.75 -11.21 6.00
C GLY A 163 -2.22 -10.07 5.11
N ASP A 164 -3.06 -9.14 4.68
CA ASP A 164 -2.68 -7.91 3.98
C ASP A 164 -1.77 -6.99 4.82
N GLU A 165 -1.89 -7.00 6.15
CA GLU A 165 -1.02 -6.25 7.07
C GLU A 165 0.20 -7.06 7.57
N HIS A 166 0.29 -8.34 7.21
CA HIS A 166 1.26 -9.25 7.83
C HIS A 166 2.12 -10.06 6.84
N TYR A 167 1.59 -10.40 5.66
CA TYR A 167 2.30 -11.22 4.68
C TYR A 167 3.55 -10.53 4.17
N LEU A 168 3.40 -9.38 3.50
CA LEU A 168 4.53 -8.70 2.88
C LEU A 168 5.58 -8.24 3.90
N PRO A 169 5.21 -7.66 5.07
CA PRO A 169 6.17 -7.34 6.13
C PRO A 169 6.94 -8.56 6.63
N THR A 170 6.25 -9.69 6.86
CA THR A 170 6.87 -10.94 7.30
C THR A 170 7.78 -11.48 6.21
N PHE A 171 7.33 -11.51 4.95
CA PHE A 171 8.09 -11.96 3.79
C PHE A 171 9.38 -11.17 3.62
N VAL A 172 9.33 -9.84 3.66
CA VAL A 172 10.51 -8.97 3.57
C VAL A 172 11.47 -9.21 4.74
N HIS A 173 10.94 -9.46 5.94
CA HIS A 173 11.76 -9.70 7.13
C HIS A 173 12.48 -11.05 7.13
N VAL A 174 11.81 -12.12 6.70
CA VAL A 174 12.40 -13.48 6.68
C VAL A 174 13.28 -13.73 5.46
N THR A 175 13.15 -12.91 4.43
CA THR A 175 14.00 -12.96 3.24
C THR A 175 15.15 -11.96 3.34
N GLY A 176 16.10 -12.02 2.41
CA GLY A 176 17.22 -11.08 2.36
C GLY A 176 16.86 -9.62 2.04
N PHE A 177 15.57 -9.30 1.82
CA PHE A 177 15.12 -7.99 1.38
C PHE A 177 15.07 -6.94 2.49
N GLY A 178 15.03 -7.33 3.76
CA GLY A 178 15.02 -6.39 4.88
C GLY A 178 16.18 -5.37 4.87
N ARG A 179 17.36 -5.76 4.36
CA ARG A 179 18.53 -4.86 4.27
C ARG A 179 18.37 -3.71 3.26
N ARG A 180 17.49 -3.88 2.28
CA ARG A 180 17.20 -2.90 1.22
C ARG A 180 15.84 -2.22 1.41
N ASN A 181 15.19 -2.47 2.54
CA ASN A 181 13.89 -1.91 2.86
C ASN A 181 14.03 -0.75 3.85
N SER A 182 13.23 0.29 3.66
CA SER A 182 13.22 1.48 4.52
C SER A 182 12.39 1.30 5.82
N ASN A 183 11.70 0.17 5.97
CA ASN A 183 10.81 -0.16 7.08
C ASN A 183 9.66 0.85 7.31
N ARG A 184 9.28 1.59 6.26
CA ARG A 184 8.17 2.56 6.28
C ARG A 184 7.42 2.50 4.96
N THR A 185 6.19 3.01 4.95
CA THR A 185 5.39 3.22 3.74
C THR A 185 5.56 4.65 3.20
N LEU A 186 5.22 4.86 1.92
CA LEU A 186 5.12 6.19 1.31
C LEU A 186 3.72 6.81 1.41
N THR A 187 2.79 6.13 2.08
CA THR A 187 1.40 6.58 2.20
C THR A 187 1.11 7.10 3.61
N TRP A 188 1.00 8.42 3.74
CA TRP A 188 0.63 9.07 5.00
C TRP A 188 -0.77 8.63 5.42
N THR A 189 -0.93 8.28 6.69
CA THR A 189 -2.20 7.80 7.25
C THR A 189 -2.37 8.35 8.66
N ASP A 190 -3.53 8.94 8.95
CA ASP A 190 -3.86 9.44 10.30
C ASP A 190 -4.47 8.35 11.19
N TRP A 191 -3.74 7.97 12.23
CA TRP A 191 -4.20 7.05 13.27
C TRP A 191 -4.48 7.74 14.61
N SER A 192 -4.45 9.07 14.68
CA SER A 192 -4.55 9.84 15.94
C SER A 192 -5.85 9.60 16.72
N ARG A 193 -6.94 9.27 16.03
CA ARG A 193 -8.25 8.96 16.65
C ARG A 193 -8.34 7.54 17.22
N GLY A 194 -7.36 6.67 16.94
CA GLY A 194 -7.37 5.27 17.31
C GLY A 194 -8.47 4.46 16.60
N GLY A 195 -8.66 3.22 17.03
CA GLY A 195 -9.65 2.29 16.47
C GLY A 195 -9.12 1.40 15.33
N PRO A 196 -10.00 0.61 14.69
CA PRO A 196 -9.60 -0.39 13.70
C PRO A 196 -9.31 0.20 12.31
N HIS A 197 -9.65 1.48 12.09
CA HIS A 197 -9.49 2.16 10.81
C HIS A 197 -8.92 3.56 11.01
N PRO A 198 -8.12 4.07 10.07
CA PRO A 198 -7.57 5.42 10.15
C PRO A 198 -8.66 6.48 9.94
N SER A 199 -8.39 7.71 10.38
CA SER A 199 -9.28 8.85 10.17
C SER A 199 -9.54 9.09 8.68
N SER A 200 -10.78 9.50 8.38
CA SER A 200 -11.18 9.97 7.04
C SER A 200 -11.24 11.49 6.99
N PHE A 201 -10.95 12.07 5.82
CA PHE A 201 -11.03 13.50 5.53
C PHE A 201 -12.12 13.75 4.49
N SER A 202 -13.13 14.50 4.88
CA SER A 202 -14.18 15.00 4.00
C SER A 202 -13.71 16.28 3.27
N GLY A 203 -14.51 16.77 2.33
CA GLY A 203 -14.23 18.03 1.65
C GLY A 203 -14.09 19.25 2.57
N LYS A 204 -14.65 19.22 3.78
CA LYS A 204 -14.50 20.30 4.78
C LYS A 204 -13.16 20.25 5.49
N ASP A 205 -12.55 19.07 5.58
CA ASP A 205 -11.28 18.87 6.28
C ASP A 205 -10.07 19.22 5.40
N VAL A 206 -10.24 19.21 4.07
CA VAL A 206 -9.18 19.53 3.10
C VAL A 206 -8.82 21.01 3.19
N THR A 207 -7.70 21.29 3.85
CA THR A 207 -7.09 22.62 3.95
C THR A 207 -5.63 22.58 3.47
N LEU A 208 -5.09 23.74 3.06
CA LEU A 208 -3.69 23.84 2.65
C LEU A 208 -2.75 23.42 3.79
N ARG A 209 -3.04 23.90 5.01
CA ARG A 209 -2.28 23.54 6.22
C ARG A 209 -2.26 22.03 6.47
N LEU A 210 -3.38 21.35 6.26
CA LEU A 210 -3.44 19.88 6.39
C LEU A 210 -2.50 19.22 5.37
N LEU A 211 -2.60 19.60 4.09
CA LEU A 211 -1.81 18.99 3.01
C LEU A 211 -0.31 19.32 3.13
N GLU A 212 0.05 20.54 3.52
CA GLU A 212 1.42 20.94 3.84
C GLU A 212 1.97 20.17 5.04
N GLY A 213 1.13 19.94 6.06
CA GLY A 213 1.47 19.08 7.20
C GLY A 213 1.75 17.64 6.78
N MET A 214 0.94 17.07 5.87
CA MET A 214 1.19 15.73 5.32
C MET A 214 2.50 15.66 4.51
N ARG A 215 2.85 16.74 3.81
CA ARG A 215 4.08 16.83 2.99
C ARG A 215 5.36 17.00 3.81
N ASN A 216 5.30 17.83 4.85
CA ASN A 216 6.49 18.36 5.53
C ASN A 216 6.53 18.13 7.04
N GLY A 217 5.46 17.59 7.64
CA GLY A 217 5.31 17.44 9.09
C GLY A 217 6.06 16.26 9.70
N THR A 218 6.78 15.47 8.90
CA THR A 218 7.55 14.31 9.37
C THR A 218 8.95 14.34 8.79
N ARG A 219 9.96 14.00 9.61
CA ARG A 219 11.34 13.79 9.17
C ARG A 219 11.61 12.30 9.00
N CYS A 220 12.37 11.94 7.98
CA CYS A 220 12.79 10.56 7.72
C CYS A 220 14.10 10.54 6.93
N VAL A 221 14.68 9.35 6.80
CA VAL A 221 15.88 9.12 6.00
C VAL A 221 15.48 8.65 4.61
N TYR A 222 16.03 9.31 3.59
CA TYR A 222 15.94 8.94 2.18
C TYR A 222 17.35 8.89 1.59
N ASN A 223 17.76 7.73 1.06
CA ASN A 223 19.11 7.50 0.52
C ASN A 223 20.23 7.99 1.46
N GLY A 224 20.08 7.71 2.76
CA GLY A 224 21.07 8.09 3.79
C GLY A 224 21.05 9.56 4.22
N ARG A 225 20.13 10.39 3.69
CA ARG A 225 19.99 11.80 4.05
C ARG A 225 18.66 12.08 4.72
N GLU A 226 18.67 12.96 5.71
CA GLU A 226 17.44 13.41 6.35
C GLU A 226 16.65 14.32 5.39
N THR A 227 15.34 14.11 5.32
CA THR A 227 14.41 14.88 4.50
C THR A 227 13.05 15.02 5.19
N SER A 228 12.26 16.01 4.78
CA SER A 228 10.84 16.12 5.12
C SER A 228 9.93 15.34 4.14
N HIS A 229 10.46 14.92 2.99
CA HIS A 229 9.71 14.21 1.94
C HIS A 229 9.54 12.73 2.27
N CYS A 230 8.73 12.46 3.29
CA CYS A 230 8.51 11.10 3.77
C CYS A 230 7.40 10.40 3.03
N TYR A 231 6.32 11.11 2.70
CA TYR A 231 5.15 10.48 2.09
C TYR A 231 4.91 11.06 0.71
N MET A 232 4.74 10.20 -0.29
CA MET A 232 4.38 10.63 -1.65
C MET A 232 2.86 10.65 -1.84
N PHE A 233 2.14 9.93 -0.97
CA PHE A 233 0.70 9.75 -1.04
C PHE A 233 0.07 9.95 0.34
N ALA A 234 -1.24 10.21 0.37
CA ALA A 234 -1.99 10.28 1.62
C ALA A 234 -3.35 9.61 1.52
N ARG A 235 -3.86 9.16 2.68
CA ARG A 235 -5.20 8.60 2.86
C ARG A 235 -5.72 8.93 4.26
N LYS A 236 -7.03 8.91 4.53
CA LYS A 236 -8.15 8.43 3.69
C LYS A 236 -9.08 9.57 3.31
N PHE A 237 -9.24 9.88 2.03
CA PHE A 237 -10.12 10.95 1.56
C PHE A 237 -11.46 10.39 1.10
N GLU A 238 -12.54 11.06 1.50
CA GLU A 238 -13.91 10.72 1.06
C GLU A 238 -14.19 11.22 -0.35
N SER A 239 -15.22 10.67 -1.00
CA SER A 239 -15.61 11.11 -2.36
C SER A 239 -15.98 12.59 -2.42
N ASN A 240 -16.62 13.12 -1.37
CA ASN A 240 -16.97 14.55 -1.26
C ASN A 240 -15.74 15.47 -1.14
N ALA A 241 -14.52 14.92 -0.97
CA ALA A 241 -13.30 15.69 -0.87
C ALA A 241 -12.77 16.17 -2.23
N LEU A 242 -13.20 15.55 -3.33
CA LEU A 242 -12.69 15.82 -4.68
C LEU A 242 -12.67 17.33 -5.01
N GLY A 243 -13.79 18.03 -4.80
CA GLY A 243 -13.88 19.44 -5.14
C GLY A 243 -12.87 20.31 -4.39
N SER A 244 -12.63 20.02 -3.11
CA SER A 244 -11.64 20.74 -2.30
C SER A 244 -10.21 20.37 -2.68
N LEU A 245 -9.96 19.09 -3.01
CA LEU A 245 -8.66 18.62 -3.48
C LEU A 245 -8.28 19.27 -4.83
N LEU A 246 -9.20 19.33 -5.79
CA LEU A 246 -8.95 19.98 -7.09
C LEU A 246 -8.62 21.47 -6.94
N ARG A 247 -9.24 22.18 -5.98
CA ARG A 247 -8.89 23.58 -5.69
C ARG A 247 -7.53 23.73 -5.00
N ALA A 248 -7.11 22.74 -4.23
CA ALA A 248 -5.84 22.75 -3.51
C ALA A 248 -4.65 22.28 -4.37
N ALA A 249 -4.89 21.43 -5.38
CA ALA A 249 -3.86 20.77 -6.16
C ALA A 249 -2.86 21.75 -6.81
N PRO A 250 -3.27 22.83 -7.51
CA PRO A 250 -2.31 23.76 -8.12
C PRO A 250 -1.45 24.49 -7.10
N ARG A 251 -1.98 24.68 -5.87
CA ARG A 251 -1.33 25.45 -4.80
C ARG A 251 -0.35 24.63 -3.99
N VAL A 252 -0.67 23.37 -3.74
CA VAL A 252 0.11 22.51 -2.84
C VAL A 252 0.78 21.38 -3.62
N MET A 253 0.03 20.66 -4.44
CA MET A 253 0.52 19.49 -5.18
C MET A 253 1.28 19.86 -6.46
N GLN A 254 1.06 21.09 -6.97
CA GLN A 254 1.75 21.69 -8.11
C GLN A 254 1.42 21.06 -9.47
N PHE A 255 0.13 20.75 -9.70
CA PHE A 255 -0.43 20.37 -11.00
C PHE A 255 -1.91 20.76 -11.08
#